data_AF-A0A957Y4M8-F1
#
_entry.id   AF-A0A957Y4M8-F1
#
_cell.length_a   1.000
_cell.length_b   1.000
_cell.length_c   1.000
_cell.angle_alpha   90.00
_cell.angle_beta   90.00
_cell.angle_gamma   90.00
#
_symmetry.space_group_name_H-M   'P 1'
#
loop_
_entity.id
_entity.type
_entity.pdbx_description
1 polymer ?
#
loop_
_entity_poly.entity_id
_entity_poly.type
_entity_poly.pdbx_seq_one_letter_code
_entity_poly.pdbx_strand_id
1 'polypeptide(L)'
;RGAALHLTQSRHPRAMDPGELAAVASGLDGVSDVVTYSSVVEALAGALSESGAGSVVCVAGSLFVAAEGREAWLALHPDALPAEDWAREAEPAAASWQVSQQPAALPVQAASLPKTERQTA
;
A
#
# COMPACT_ATOMS: atom_id res chain seq x y z
N ARG A 1 1.18 13.44 21.83
CA ARG A 1 1.21 12.01 21.42
C ARG A 1 1.54 12.00 19.94
N GLY A 2 2.45 11.13 19.51
CA GLY A 2 2.73 10.94 18.09
C GLY A 2 1.61 10.15 17.41
N ALA A 3 1.67 10.04 16.09
CA ALA A 3 0.83 9.14 15.32
C ALA A 3 1.39 7.71 15.35
N ALA A 4 0.52 6.70 15.33
CA ALA A 4 0.91 5.32 15.07
C ALA A 4 0.80 5.03 13.57
N LEU A 5 1.74 4.27 13.03
CA LEU A 5 1.73 3.84 11.62
C LEU A 5 1.53 2.33 11.53
N HIS A 6 0.43 1.92 10.91
CA HIS A 6 0.15 0.52 10.57
C HIS A 6 0.49 0.31 9.10
N LEU A 7 1.67 -0.27 8.85
CA LEU A 7 2.24 -0.47 7.53
C LEU A 7 1.79 -1.80 6.96
N THR A 8 1.49 -1.83 5.67
CA THR A 8 0.89 -2.99 5.02
C THR A 8 1.19 -3.03 3.54
N GLN A 9 0.87 -4.16 2.92
CA GLN A 9 1.00 -4.39 1.49
C GLN A 9 -0.39 -4.67 0.89
N SER A 10 -0.79 -3.87 -0.10
CA SER A 10 -1.96 -4.19 -0.92
C SER A 10 -1.67 -5.36 -1.85
N ARG A 11 -2.71 -6.00 -2.41
CA ARG A 11 -2.57 -7.12 -3.37
C ARG A 11 -1.93 -6.72 -4.72
N HIS A 12 -1.66 -5.44 -4.93
CA HIS A 12 -1.07 -4.93 -6.17
C HIS A 12 0.41 -5.35 -6.31
N PRO A 13 0.88 -5.83 -7.48
CA PRO A 13 2.22 -6.41 -7.66
C PRO A 13 3.39 -5.43 -7.47
N ARG A 14 3.13 -4.12 -7.49
CA ARG A 14 4.15 -3.08 -7.19
C ARG A 14 4.09 -2.57 -5.75
N ALA A 15 3.29 -3.18 -4.89
CA ALA A 15 3.22 -2.76 -3.48
C ALA A 15 4.53 -3.12 -2.77
N MET A 16 5.08 -2.15 -2.05
CA MET A 16 6.32 -2.30 -1.28
C MET A 16 6.12 -3.29 -0.13
N ASP A 17 7.18 -4.01 0.23
CA ASP A 17 7.19 -4.85 1.42
C ASP A 17 6.99 -4.00 2.70
N PRO A 18 6.14 -4.41 3.66
CA PRO A 18 5.89 -3.63 4.87
C PRO A 18 7.14 -3.43 5.75
N GLY A 19 8.08 -4.37 5.74
CA GLY A 19 9.35 -4.28 6.46
C GLY A 19 10.29 -3.25 5.84
N GLU A 20 10.36 -3.20 4.50
CA GLU A 20 11.06 -2.13 3.78
C GLU A 20 10.45 -0.76 4.09
N LEU A 21 9.10 -0.67 4.13
CA LEU A 21 8.39 0.56 4.47
C LEU A 21 8.66 0.99 5.93
N ALA A 22 8.78 0.04 6.86
CA ALA A 22 9.10 0.30 8.26
C ALA A 22 10.48 0.95 8.45
N ALA A 23 11.46 0.54 7.64
CA ALA A 23 12.79 1.15 7.65
C ALA A 23 12.74 2.63 7.23
N VAL A 24 11.87 2.98 6.27
CA VAL A 24 11.64 4.37 5.87
C VAL A 24 10.88 5.14 6.96
N ALA A 25 9.85 4.53 7.55
CA ALA A 25 8.99 5.16 8.55
C ALA A 25 9.71 5.46 9.88
N SER A 26 10.70 4.65 10.26
CA SER A 26 11.44 4.79 11.52
C SER A 26 12.22 6.11 11.64
N GLY A 27 12.44 6.83 10.53
CA GLY A 27 13.10 8.13 10.51
C GLY A 27 12.15 9.33 10.57
N LEU A 28 10.85 9.13 10.71
CA LEU A 28 9.85 10.21 10.67
C LEU A 28 9.61 10.82 12.05
N ASP A 29 9.70 12.15 12.12
CA ASP A 29 9.33 12.89 13.32
C ASP A 29 7.82 12.78 13.60
N GLY A 30 7.46 12.71 14.88
CA GLY A 30 6.06 12.68 15.31
C GLY A 30 5.37 11.31 15.18
N VAL A 31 6.09 10.27 14.77
CA VAL A 31 5.63 8.88 14.84
C VAL A 31 5.98 8.30 16.21
N SER A 32 4.98 7.76 16.91
CA SER A 32 5.17 7.12 18.22
C SER A 32 5.26 5.61 18.16
N ASP A 33 4.71 5.00 17.11
CA ASP A 33 4.73 3.54 16.94
C ASP A 33 4.67 3.17 15.44
N VAL A 34 5.29 2.04 15.09
CA VAL A 34 5.32 1.48 13.73
C VAL A 34 5.09 -0.02 13.83
N VAL A 35 3.99 -0.49 13.25
CA VAL A 35 3.60 -1.90 13.24
C VAL A 35 3.38 -2.36 11.81
N THR A 36 3.85 -3.56 11.46
CA THR A 36 3.70 -4.13 10.12
C THR A 36 2.64 -5.23 10.09
N TYR A 37 1.93 -5.32 8.97
CA TYR A 37 0.89 -6.32 8.71
C TYR A 37 1.04 -6.87 7.30
N SER A 38 0.51 -8.08 7.08
CA SER A 38 0.60 -8.74 5.77
C SER A 38 -0.48 -8.28 4.78
N SER A 39 -1.54 -7.65 5.27
CA SER A 39 -2.69 -7.22 4.45
C SER A 39 -3.37 -5.96 4.99
N VAL A 40 -4.10 -5.25 4.12
CA VAL A 40 -4.81 -4.01 4.47
C VAL A 40 -5.90 -4.25 5.51
N VAL A 41 -6.59 -5.40 5.46
CA VAL A 41 -7.64 -5.75 6.42
C VAL A 41 -7.07 -5.97 7.83
N GLU A 42 -5.92 -6.63 7.96
CA GLU A 42 -5.26 -6.84 9.25
C GLU A 42 -4.77 -5.51 9.85
N ALA A 43 -4.18 -4.65 9.01
CA ALA A 43 -3.71 -3.34 9.44
C ALA A 43 -4.86 -2.45 9.93
N LEU A 44 -5.99 -2.44 9.20
CA LEU A 44 -7.18 -1.68 9.62
C LEU A 44 -7.76 -2.23 10.92
N ALA A 45 -7.87 -3.55 11.07
CA ALA A 45 -8.37 -4.17 12.29
C ALA A 45 -7.47 -3.85 13.51
N GLY A 46 -6.14 -3.93 13.33
CA GLY A 46 -5.18 -3.54 14.36
C GLY A 46 -5.31 -2.07 14.76
N ALA A 47 -5.31 -1.17 13.78
CA ALA A 47 -5.48 0.27 14.01
C ALA A 47 -6.78 0.59 14.77
N LEU A 48 -7.89 -0.06 14.41
CA LEU A 48 -9.18 0.13 15.08
C LEU A 48 -9.17 -0.41 16.52
N SER A 49 -8.49 -1.53 16.79
CA SER A 49 -8.41 -2.09 18.15
C SER A 49 -7.63 -1.22 19.14
N GLU A 50 -6.67 -0.43 18.63
CA GLU A 50 -5.84 0.48 19.42
C GLU A 50 -6.44 1.90 19.51
N SER A 51 -7.44 2.17 18.66
CA SER A 51 -8.12 3.46 18.54
C SER A 51 -9.19 3.64 19.61
N GLY A 52 -9.05 4.69 20.42
CA GLY A 52 -10.07 5.09 21.39
C GLY A 52 -11.18 5.96 20.77
N ALA A 53 -12.25 6.20 21.54
CA ALA A 53 -13.29 7.14 21.14
C ALA A 53 -12.70 8.53 20.85
N GLY A 54 -13.04 9.11 19.69
CA GLY A 54 -12.53 10.41 19.24
C GLY A 54 -11.18 10.37 18.50
N SER A 55 -10.60 9.19 18.28
CA SER A 55 -9.45 9.02 17.38
C SER A 55 -9.89 8.95 15.91
N VAL A 56 -8.93 9.11 15.01
CA VAL A 56 -9.13 9.00 13.56
C VAL A 56 -8.13 7.98 13.03
N VAL A 57 -8.63 6.97 12.33
CA VAL A 57 -7.82 6.06 11.52
C VAL A 57 -7.84 6.55 10.07
N CYS A 58 -6.66 6.81 9.50
CA CYS A 58 -6.52 7.24 8.12
C CYS A 58 -5.88 6.12 7.29
N VAL A 59 -6.60 5.60 6.29
CA VAL A 59 -6.09 4.59 5.36
C VAL A 59 -5.62 5.30 4.09
N ALA A 60 -4.30 5.34 3.86
CA ALA A 60 -3.71 6.17 2.81
C ALA A 60 -2.41 5.58 2.23
N GLY A 61 -1.80 6.32 1.28
CA GLY A 61 -0.51 5.98 0.66
C GLY A 61 -0.61 5.34 -0.73
N SER A 62 -1.79 4.85 -1.11
CA SER A 62 -2.03 4.24 -2.43
C SER A 62 -3.52 4.18 -2.75
N LEU A 63 -3.89 4.29 -4.03
CA LEU A 63 -5.26 4.01 -4.49
C LEU A 63 -5.67 2.55 -4.21
N PHE A 64 -4.73 1.60 -4.33
CA PHE A 64 -5.00 0.20 -4.02
C PHE A 64 -5.23 -0.03 -2.52
N VAL A 65 -4.47 0.67 -1.67
CA VAL A 65 -4.68 0.63 -0.21
C VAL A 65 -6.01 1.28 0.17
N ALA A 66 -6.37 2.39 -0.46
CA ALA A 66 -7.67 3.03 -0.22
C ALA A 66 -8.85 2.13 -0.66
N ALA A 67 -8.74 1.48 -1.82
CA ALA A 67 -9.76 0.55 -2.32
C ALA A 67 -9.91 -0.67 -1.40
N GLU A 68 -8.81 -1.33 -1.04
CA GLU A 68 -8.83 -2.47 -0.13
C GLU A 68 -9.28 -2.07 1.29
N GLY A 69 -8.92 -0.87 1.74
CA GLY A 69 -9.36 -0.31 3.01
C GLY A 69 -10.87 -0.09 3.07
N ARG A 70 -11.46 0.40 1.98
CA ARG A 70 -12.92 0.53 1.82
C ARG A 70 -13.60 -0.84 1.87
N GLU A 71 -13.07 -1.84 1.14
CA GLU A 71 -13.58 -3.22 1.20
C GLU A 71 -13.51 -3.79 2.63
N ALA A 72 -12.37 -3.63 3.29
CA ALA A 72 -12.15 -4.09 4.66
C ALA A 72 -13.10 -3.39 5.66
N TRP A 73 -13.28 -2.08 5.53
CA TRP A 73 -14.20 -1.31 6.39
C TRP A 73 -15.63 -1.83 6.30
N LEU A 74 -16.13 -2.06 5.08
CA LEU A 74 -17.48 -2.58 4.86
C LEU A 74 -17.65 -4.03 5.33
N ALA A 75 -16.59 -4.85 5.24
CA ALA A 75 -16.63 -6.21 5.77
C ALA A 75 -16.69 -6.22 7.31
N LEU A 76 -15.95 -5.31 7.96
CA LEU A 76 -15.95 -5.16 9.42
C LEU A 76 -17.22 -4.48 9.94
N HIS A 77 -17.82 -3.59 9.15
CA HIS A 77 -18.99 -2.80 9.52
C HIS A 77 -20.06 -2.87 8.41
N PRO A 78 -20.77 -4.00 8.29
CA PRO A 78 -21.73 -4.22 7.22
C PRO A 78 -22.90 -3.24 7.23
N ASP A 79 -23.16 -2.56 8.36
CA ASP A 79 -24.25 -1.59 8.50
C ASP A 79 -23.76 -0.12 8.53
N ALA A 80 -22.46 0.13 8.29
CA ALA A 80 -21.90 1.50 8.36
C ALA A 80 -22.41 2.42 7.25
N LEU A 81 -22.85 1.85 6.13
CA LEU A 81 -23.40 2.57 4.98
C LEU A 81 -24.67 1.85 4.48
N PRO A 82 -25.63 2.58 3.89
CA PRO A 82 -26.80 1.98 3.23
C PRO A 82 -26.42 0.88 2.23
N ALA A 83 -27.37 -0.02 1.94
CA ALA A 83 -27.13 -1.14 1.03
C ALA A 83 -26.90 -0.68 -0.42
N GLU A 84 -27.46 0.47 -0.76
CA GLU A 84 -27.41 1.14 -2.06
C GLU A 84 -26.28 2.18 -2.17
N ASP A 85 -25.43 2.30 -1.16
CA ASP A 85 -24.34 3.28 -1.18
C ASP A 85 -23.32 2.92 -2.27
N TRP A 86 -22.90 3.91 -3.04
CA TRP A 86 -21.87 3.77 -4.09
C TRP A 86 -20.56 3.21 -3.53
N ALA A 87 -20.32 3.31 -2.23
CA ALA A 87 -19.20 2.69 -1.55
C ALA A 87 -19.23 1.14 -1.57
N ARG A 88 -20.31 0.49 -2.01
CA ARG A 88 -20.35 -0.98 -2.17
C ARG A 88 -20.04 -1.45 -3.58
N GLU A 89 -20.21 -0.59 -4.57
CA GLU A 89 -20.03 -0.93 -5.97
C GLU A 89 -18.74 -0.31 -6.49
N ALA A 90 -17.89 -1.08 -7.17
CA ALA A 90 -16.79 -0.50 -7.91
C ALA A 90 -17.37 0.22 -9.14
N GLU A 91 -16.92 1.45 -9.41
CA GLU A 91 -17.25 2.10 -10.67
C GLU A 91 -16.78 1.19 -11.81
N PRO A 92 -17.63 0.88 -12.80
CA PRO A 92 -17.23 0.05 -13.92
C PRO A 92 -16.06 0.73 -14.63
N ALA A 93 -15.09 -0.07 -15.10
CA ALA A 93 -13.96 0.45 -15.84
C ALA A 93 -14.45 1.30 -17.03
N ALA A 94 -14.27 2.61 -16.95
CA ALA A 94 -14.66 3.51 -18.03
C ALA A 94 -13.79 3.21 -19.25
N ALA A 95 -14.37 2.59 -20.29
CA ALA A 95 -13.66 2.19 -21.50
C ALA A 95 -12.91 3.34 -22.19
N SER A 96 -13.36 4.59 -21.98
CA SER A 96 -12.73 5.80 -22.54
C SER A 96 -11.54 6.35 -21.73
N TRP A 97 -11.24 5.79 -20.55
CA TRP A 97 -10.21 6.30 -19.63
C TRP A 97 -8.98 5.38 -19.54
N GLN A 98 -8.92 4.32 -20.34
CA GLN A 98 -7.73 3.48 -20.42
C GLN A 98 -6.57 4.24 -21.08
N VAL A 99 -5.78 4.90 -20.24
CA VAL A 99 -4.48 5.44 -20.63
C VAL A 99 -3.52 4.26 -20.73
N SER A 100 -3.12 3.91 -21.94
CA SER A 100 -2.00 3.00 -22.17
C SER A 100 -0.74 3.61 -21.55
N GLN A 101 -0.33 3.08 -20.40
CA GLN A 101 0.98 3.37 -19.82
C GLN A 101 2.01 2.61 -20.66
N GLN A 102 2.59 3.27 -21.66
CA GLN A 102 3.77 2.75 -22.33
C GLN A 102 4.96 2.98 -21.39
N PRO A 103 5.67 1.93 -20.92
CA PRO A 103 6.86 2.13 -20.11
C PRO A 103 7.83 3.02 -20.89
N ALA A 104 8.35 4.06 -20.25
CA ALA A 104 9.45 4.81 -20.82
C ALA A 104 10.58 3.82 -21.11
N ALA A 105 10.91 3.62 -22.39
CA ALA A 105 12.03 2.79 -22.77
C ALA A 105 13.29 3.45 -22.20
N LEU A 106 13.85 2.88 -21.12
CA LEU A 106 15.19 3.26 -20.70
C LEU A 106 16.15 2.84 -21.81
N PRO A 107 17.02 3.73 -22.32
CA PRO A 107 18.08 3.30 -23.20
C PRO A 107 18.95 2.31 -22.43
N VAL A 108 18.91 1.04 -22.83
CA VAL A 108 19.85 0.02 -22.36
C VAL A 108 21.20 0.39 -22.92
N GLN A 109 21.98 1.19 -22.21
CA GLN A 109 23.42 1.26 -22.43
C GLN A 109 23.99 -0.07 -21.94
N ALA A 110 24.26 -0.98 -22.87
CA ALA A 110 25.01 -2.19 -22.61
C ALA A 110 26.42 -1.80 -22.13
N ALA A 111 26.62 -1.76 -20.81
CA ALA A 111 27.95 -1.71 -20.25
C ALA A 111 28.68 -2.99 -20.65
N SER A 112 29.56 -2.88 -21.65
CA SER A 112 30.48 -3.95 -22.00
C SER A 112 31.50 -4.09 -20.86
N LEU A 113 31.30 -5.10 -20.02
CA LEU A 113 32.32 -5.52 -19.06
C LEU A 113 33.48 -6.18 -19.84
N PRO A 114 34.74 -5.83 -19.58
CA PRO A 114 35.87 -6.51 -20.19
C PRO A 114 35.92 -7.97 -19.71
N LYS A 115 35.98 -8.91 -20.66
CA LYS A 115 36.20 -10.33 -20.38
C LYS A 115 37.59 -10.48 -19.74
N THR A 116 37.62 -10.82 -18.46
CA THR A 116 38.85 -11.25 -17.79
C THR A 116 39.23 -12.62 -18.33
N GLU A 117 40.26 -12.69 -19.16
CA GLU A 117 40.89 -13.96 -19.54
C GLU A 117 41.45 -14.62 -18.29
N ARG A 118 40.92 -15.81 -17.96
CA ARG A 118 41.59 -16.72 -17.04
C ARG A 118 42.76 -17.33 -17.79
N GLN A 119 43.98 -16.90 -17.50
CA GLN A 119 45.17 -17.69 -17.78
C GLN A 119 45.37 -18.69 -16.64
N THR A 120 45.21 -19.96 -16.97
CA THR A 120 45.64 -21.12 -16.20
C THR A 120 47.10 -21.47 -16.53
N ALA A 121 47.82 -21.87 -15.48
CA ALA A 121 49.18 -22.44 -15.42
C ALA A 121 50.36 -21.46 -15.45
#